data_AF-A0A0Q9MS80-F1
#
_entry.id   AF-A0A0Q9MS80-F1
#
_cell.length_a   1.000
_cell.length_b   1.000
_cell.length_c   1.000
_cell.angle_alpha   90.00
_cell.angle_beta   90.00
_cell.angle_gamma   90.00
#
_symmetry.space_group_name_H-M   'P 1'
#
loop_
_entity.id
_entity.type
_entity.pdbx_description
1 polymer ?
#
loop_
_entity_poly.entity_id
_entity_poly.type
_entity_poly.pdbx_seq_one_letter_code
_entity_poly.pdbx_strand_id
1 'polypeptide(L)'
;MYRRGLSRKKIAGLTGAPSSTVEDHIALAKALDPDLRSEHEAAGESAATPGMKRLRAVLAMVEATGRYPSRNADDESERKLAAWLRRRRRDADAGILDPAIRDGLALLPDWQRRPRDVAHEAKWRERLAALVTYRASGHDWPRSKASISGEEHELGVWLRTQRFKERRGKLSPKKAEALDAALPGWRVGRKKR
;
A
#
# COMPACT_ATOMS: atom_id res chain seq x y z
N MET A 1 -27.95 -15.18 23.01
CA MET A 1 -26.51 -14.94 22.77
C MET A 1 -26.18 -14.79 21.29
N TYR A 2 -26.66 -15.68 20.42
CA TYR A 2 -26.44 -15.60 18.96
C TYR A 2 -26.93 -14.27 18.35
N ARG A 3 -28.17 -13.84 18.61
CA ARG A 3 -28.74 -12.54 18.21
C ARG A 3 -27.85 -11.31 18.54
N ARG A 4 -26.99 -11.41 19.57
CA ARG A 4 -26.06 -10.34 19.99
C ARG A 4 -24.68 -10.44 19.32
N GLY A 5 -24.55 -11.15 18.20
CA GLY A 5 -23.32 -11.24 17.40
C GLY A 5 -22.27 -12.22 17.92
N LEU A 6 -22.58 -13.03 18.94
CA LEU A 6 -21.65 -14.04 19.45
C LEU A 6 -21.59 -15.27 18.53
N SER A 7 -20.37 -15.72 18.23
CA SER A 7 -20.16 -16.94 17.42
C SER A 7 -20.52 -18.21 18.19
N ARG A 8 -20.96 -19.26 17.48
CA ARG A 8 -21.29 -20.57 18.06
C ARG A 8 -20.21 -21.12 19.01
N LYS A 9 -18.94 -20.99 18.61
CA LYS A 9 -17.78 -21.46 19.39
C LYS A 9 -17.62 -20.69 20.70
N LYS A 10 -17.95 -19.39 20.69
CA LYS A 10 -17.89 -18.51 21.86
C LYS A 10 -19.09 -18.73 22.79
N ILE A 11 -20.27 -19.03 22.23
CA ILE A 11 -21.46 -19.41 23.00
C ILE A 11 -21.24 -20.75 23.71
N ALA A 12 -20.72 -21.76 23.01
CA ALA A 12 -20.35 -23.06 23.58
C ALA A 12 -19.36 -22.89 24.74
N GLY A 13 -18.31 -22.09 24.55
CA GLY A 13 -17.34 -21.80 25.62
C GLY A 13 -17.90 -21.06 26.84
N LEU A 14 -18.89 -20.17 26.64
CA LEU A 14 -19.52 -19.43 27.74
C LEU A 14 -20.59 -20.22 28.49
N THR A 15 -21.26 -21.16 27.81
CA THR A 15 -22.36 -21.95 28.37
C THR A 15 -21.91 -23.32 28.88
N GLY A 16 -20.68 -23.75 28.53
CA GLY A 16 -20.19 -25.10 28.79
C GLY A 16 -20.87 -26.17 27.93
N ALA A 17 -21.76 -25.79 27.01
CA ALA A 17 -22.50 -26.73 26.16
C ALA A 17 -21.64 -27.21 24.97
N PRO A 18 -21.86 -28.45 24.48
CA PRO A 18 -21.23 -28.94 23.25
C PRO A 18 -21.58 -28.05 22.04
N SER A 19 -20.61 -27.87 21.13
CA SER A 19 -20.79 -27.00 19.95
C SER A 19 -21.91 -27.49 19.02
N SER A 20 -22.14 -28.81 18.93
CA SER A 20 -23.25 -29.42 18.19
C SER A 20 -24.61 -28.99 18.73
N THR A 21 -24.79 -29.06 20.05
CA THR A 21 -26.04 -28.66 20.71
C THR A 21 -26.34 -27.17 20.52
N VAL A 22 -25.30 -26.32 20.48
CA VAL A 22 -25.45 -24.89 20.17
C VAL A 22 -25.84 -24.68 18.71
N GLU A 23 -25.31 -25.48 17.79
CA GLU A 23 -25.67 -25.43 16.37
C GLU A 23 -27.13 -25.82 16.13
N ASP A 24 -27.59 -26.91 16.73
CA ASP A 24 -28.98 -27.38 16.61
C ASP A 24 -29.97 -26.32 17.13
N HIS A 25 -29.66 -25.70 18.28
CA HIS A 25 -30.48 -24.62 18.82
C HIS A 25 -30.48 -23.37 17.94
N ILE A 26 -29.34 -23.03 17.31
CA ILE A 26 -29.28 -21.90 16.37
C ILE A 26 -30.07 -22.22 15.10
N ALA A 27 -30.01 -23.45 14.60
CA ALA A 27 -30.75 -23.89 13.43
C ALA A 27 -32.27 -23.83 13.67
N LEU A 28 -32.74 -24.35 14.80
CA LEU A 28 -34.14 -24.24 15.21
C LEU A 28 -34.57 -22.77 15.39
N ALA A 29 -33.74 -21.95 16.03
CA ALA A 29 -34.04 -20.54 16.24
C ALA A 29 -34.12 -19.74 14.92
N LYS A 30 -33.30 -20.08 13.91
CA LYS A 30 -33.37 -19.49 12.56
C LYS A 30 -34.62 -19.89 11.79
N ALA A 31 -35.14 -21.10 12.02
CA ALA A 31 -36.37 -21.57 11.40
C ALA A 31 -37.62 -20.88 11.98
N LEU A 32 -37.57 -20.54 13.28
CA LEU A 32 -38.65 -19.86 13.99
C LEU A 32 -38.62 -18.33 13.83
N ASP A 33 -37.44 -17.76 13.64
CA ASP A 33 -37.25 -16.33 13.43
C ASP A 33 -36.30 -16.07 12.24
N PRO A 34 -36.85 -15.70 11.07
CA PRO A 34 -36.07 -15.36 9.89
C PRO A 34 -35.13 -14.16 10.10
N ASP A 35 -35.48 -13.22 10.98
CA ASP A 35 -34.72 -11.97 11.20
C ASP A 35 -33.52 -12.19 12.13
N LEU A 36 -33.47 -13.31 12.84
CA LEU A 36 -32.40 -13.68 13.77
C LEU A 36 -31.00 -13.61 13.12
N ARG A 37 -30.91 -13.94 11.82
CA ARG A 37 -29.66 -13.86 11.07
C ARG A 37 -29.24 -12.41 10.83
N SER A 38 -30.15 -11.57 10.37
CA SER A 38 -29.91 -10.15 10.10
C SER A 38 -29.52 -9.41 11.39
N GLU A 39 -30.18 -9.72 12.50
CA GLU A 39 -29.85 -9.16 13.82
C GLU A 39 -28.50 -9.65 14.35
N HIS A 40 -28.17 -10.95 14.15
CA HIS A 40 -26.86 -11.49 14.47
C HIS A 40 -25.75 -10.80 13.67
N GLU A 41 -25.96 -10.61 12.36
CA GLU A 41 -25.02 -9.93 11.47
C GLU A 41 -24.84 -8.47 11.93
N ALA A 42 -25.92 -7.70 12.12
CA ALA A 42 -25.89 -6.32 12.61
C ALA A 42 -25.20 -6.18 13.98
N ALA A 43 -25.47 -7.09 14.91
CA ALA A 43 -24.80 -7.11 16.21
C ALA A 43 -23.31 -7.49 16.10
N GLY A 44 -22.97 -8.39 15.16
CA GLY A 44 -21.59 -8.74 14.82
C GLY A 44 -20.81 -7.57 14.23
N GLU A 45 -21.45 -6.70 13.45
CA GLU A 45 -20.86 -5.45 12.96
C GLU A 45 -20.56 -4.46 14.10
N SER A 46 -21.47 -4.36 15.07
CA SER A 46 -21.26 -3.54 16.26
C SER A 46 -20.09 -4.05 17.10
N ALA A 47 -19.95 -5.37 17.23
CA ALA A 47 -18.88 -6.06 17.96
C ALA A 47 -17.53 -6.16 17.21
N ALA A 48 -17.46 -5.70 15.95
CA ALA A 48 -16.24 -5.76 15.15
C ALA A 48 -15.11 -4.96 15.81
N THR A 49 -13.89 -5.52 15.80
CA THR A 49 -12.74 -4.83 16.37
C THR A 49 -12.49 -3.50 15.65
N PRO A 50 -11.90 -2.49 16.32
CA PRO A 50 -11.57 -1.22 15.67
C PRO A 50 -10.64 -1.37 14.44
N GLY A 51 -9.92 -2.48 14.33
CA GLY A 51 -9.14 -2.83 13.13
C GLY A 51 -10.02 -3.27 11.97
N MET A 52 -11.00 -4.14 12.23
CA MET A 52 -11.93 -4.65 11.22
C MET A 52 -12.85 -3.56 10.69
N LYS A 53 -13.33 -2.65 11.57
CA LYS A 53 -14.11 -1.48 11.14
C LYS A 53 -13.34 -0.58 10.18
N ARG A 54 -12.05 -0.35 10.46
CA ARG A 54 -11.16 0.44 9.57
C ARG A 54 -10.87 -0.29 8.27
N LEU A 55 -10.68 -1.61 8.30
CA LEU A 55 -10.53 -2.42 7.08
C LEU A 55 -11.75 -2.24 6.17
N ARG A 56 -12.97 -2.41 6.68
CA ARG A 56 -14.20 -2.22 5.91
C ARG A 56 -14.31 -0.82 5.34
N ALA A 57 -13.98 0.20 6.12
CA ALA A 57 -13.98 1.58 5.64
C ALA A 57 -12.97 1.82 4.49
N VAL A 58 -11.77 1.22 4.55
CA VAL A 58 -10.81 1.28 3.45
C VAL A 58 -11.32 0.54 2.22
N LEU A 59 -11.89 -0.66 2.38
CA LEU A 59 -12.47 -1.43 1.28
C LEU A 59 -13.57 -0.64 0.57
N ALA A 60 -14.55 -0.15 1.33
CA ALA A 60 -15.68 0.63 0.80
C ALA A 60 -15.20 1.92 0.09
N MET A 61 -14.20 2.61 0.65
CA MET A 61 -13.66 3.81 0.02
C MET A 61 -12.96 3.50 -1.31
N VAL A 62 -12.15 2.44 -1.36
CA VAL A 62 -11.43 2.05 -2.59
C VAL A 62 -12.41 1.55 -3.64
N GLU A 63 -13.46 0.82 -3.25
CA GLU A 63 -14.52 0.38 -4.15
C GLU A 63 -15.32 1.58 -4.71
N ALA A 64 -15.68 2.54 -3.86
CA ALA A 64 -16.47 3.70 -4.28
C ALA A 64 -15.68 4.72 -5.12
N THR A 65 -14.39 4.93 -4.80
CA THR A 65 -13.59 6.02 -5.41
C THR A 65 -12.49 5.55 -6.35
N GLY A 66 -12.18 4.25 -6.36
CA GLY A 66 -11.01 3.68 -7.03
C GLY A 66 -9.67 4.12 -6.42
N ARG A 67 -9.67 4.86 -5.30
CA ARG A 67 -8.49 5.49 -4.72
C ARG A 67 -8.28 5.07 -3.28
N TYR A 68 -7.01 4.96 -2.91
CA TYR A 68 -6.63 4.72 -1.52
C TYR A 68 -6.76 6.00 -0.68
N PRO A 69 -7.06 5.87 0.64
CA PRO A 69 -7.11 7.00 1.55
C PRO A 69 -5.82 7.84 1.53
N SER A 70 -5.97 9.15 1.40
CA SER A 70 -4.88 10.11 1.37
C SER A 70 -4.65 10.77 2.72
N ARG A 71 -3.38 10.99 3.06
CA ARG A 71 -2.99 11.77 4.25
C ARG A 71 -3.23 13.27 4.10
N ASN A 72 -3.44 13.73 2.87
CA ASN A 72 -3.65 15.14 2.52
C ASN A 72 -5.11 15.41 2.16
N ALA A 73 -6.02 14.48 2.45
CA ALA A 73 -7.44 14.69 2.24
C ALA A 73 -7.99 15.74 3.20
N ASP A 74 -9.04 16.44 2.77
CA ASP A 74 -9.73 17.44 3.59
C ASP A 74 -10.55 16.79 4.71
N ASP A 75 -11.04 15.56 4.50
CA ASP A 75 -11.76 14.79 5.50
C ASP A 75 -10.81 14.18 6.57
N GLU A 76 -11.17 14.37 7.85
CA GLU A 76 -10.39 13.84 8.97
C GLU A 76 -10.44 12.32 9.07
N SER A 77 -11.58 11.72 8.72
CA SER A 77 -11.75 10.27 8.78
C SER A 77 -10.87 9.59 7.73
N GLU A 78 -10.80 10.14 6.52
CA GLU A 78 -9.88 9.69 5.47
C GLU A 78 -8.42 9.79 5.92
N ARG A 79 -8.00 10.91 6.53
CA ARG A 79 -6.63 11.06 7.05
C ARG A 79 -6.30 10.00 8.11
N LYS A 80 -7.26 9.66 8.99
CA LYS A 80 -7.11 8.59 9.99
C LYS A 80 -7.01 7.21 9.33
N LEU A 81 -7.78 6.93 8.29
CA LEU A 81 -7.68 5.68 7.51
C LEU A 81 -6.33 5.58 6.79
N ALA A 82 -5.83 6.68 6.22
CA ALA A 82 -4.51 6.74 5.59
C ALA A 82 -3.38 6.45 6.58
N ALA A 83 -3.46 7.03 7.79
CA ALA A 83 -2.52 6.76 8.87
C ALA A 83 -2.57 5.30 9.34
N TRP A 84 -3.77 4.73 9.47
CA TRP A 84 -3.96 3.33 9.83
C TRP A 84 -3.39 2.40 8.75
N LEU A 85 -3.70 2.61 7.47
CA LEU A 85 -3.20 1.81 6.36
C LEU A 85 -1.67 1.86 6.27
N ARG A 86 -1.07 3.02 6.51
CA ARG A 86 0.40 3.17 6.59
C ARG A 86 1.01 2.29 7.69
N ARG A 87 0.35 2.21 8.85
CA ARG A 87 0.81 1.33 9.95
C ARG A 87 0.67 -0.14 9.55
N ARG A 88 -0.46 -0.53 8.94
CA ARG A 88 -0.67 -1.92 8.47
C ARG A 88 0.34 -2.36 7.42
N ARG A 89 0.74 -1.47 6.51
CA ARG A 89 1.84 -1.73 5.55
C ARG A 89 3.16 -2.03 6.28
N ARG A 90 3.51 -1.25 7.30
CA ARG A 90 4.72 -1.50 8.11
C ARG A 90 4.63 -2.82 8.88
N ASP A 91 3.47 -3.11 9.46
CA ASP A 91 3.26 -4.35 10.21
C ASP A 91 3.30 -5.57 9.26
N ALA A 92 2.87 -5.42 8.00
CA ALA A 92 3.03 -6.44 6.97
C ALA A 92 4.49 -6.65 6.58
N ASP A 93 5.25 -5.57 6.36
CA ASP A 93 6.70 -5.62 6.07
C ASP A 93 7.48 -6.30 7.21
N ALA A 94 7.03 -6.13 8.46
CA ALA A 94 7.61 -6.75 9.64
C ALA A 94 7.07 -8.16 9.93
N GLY A 95 6.11 -8.67 9.14
CA GLY A 95 5.53 -10.01 9.31
C GLY A 95 4.52 -10.15 10.46
N ILE A 96 4.31 -9.10 11.28
CA ILE A 96 3.48 -9.14 12.49
C ILE A 96 2.00 -8.76 12.28
N LEU A 97 1.59 -8.53 11.02
CA LEU A 97 0.21 -8.18 10.72
C LEU A 97 -0.73 -9.34 11.01
N ASP A 98 -1.82 -9.04 11.72
CA ASP A 98 -2.94 -9.96 11.96
C ASP A 98 -3.41 -10.61 10.63
N PRO A 99 -3.48 -11.95 10.55
CA PRO A 99 -3.85 -12.65 9.33
C PRO A 99 -5.21 -12.23 8.76
N ALA A 100 -6.22 -12.02 9.59
CA ALA A 100 -7.55 -11.64 9.09
C ALA A 100 -7.54 -10.24 8.46
N ILE A 101 -6.78 -9.30 9.02
CA ILE A 101 -6.59 -7.97 8.40
C ILE A 101 -5.73 -8.06 7.15
N ARG A 102 -4.69 -8.92 7.14
CA ARG A 102 -3.84 -9.15 5.96
C ARG A 102 -4.66 -9.69 4.80
N ASP A 103 -5.46 -10.73 5.02
CA ASP A 103 -6.26 -11.38 3.99
C ASP A 103 -7.34 -10.43 3.46
N GLY A 104 -7.98 -9.66 4.34
CA GLY A 104 -8.93 -8.63 3.92
C GLY A 104 -8.28 -7.51 3.10
N LEU A 105 -7.07 -7.06 3.45
CA LEU A 105 -6.34 -6.08 2.64
C LEU A 105 -5.85 -6.67 1.32
N ALA A 106 -5.54 -7.97 1.26
CA ALA A 106 -5.09 -8.66 0.05
C ALA A 106 -6.13 -8.67 -1.09
N LEU A 107 -7.41 -8.41 -0.78
CA LEU A 107 -8.45 -8.17 -1.78
C LEU A 107 -8.22 -6.89 -2.58
N LEU A 108 -7.47 -5.93 -2.04
CA LEU A 108 -7.19 -4.66 -2.70
C LEU A 108 -5.93 -4.74 -3.57
N PRO A 109 -5.98 -4.26 -4.84
CA PRO A 109 -4.87 -4.39 -5.78
C PRO A 109 -3.66 -3.54 -5.38
N ASP A 110 -2.49 -4.16 -5.21
CA ASP A 110 -1.22 -3.47 -4.90
C ASP A 110 -1.27 -2.64 -3.60
N TRP A 111 -2.11 -3.04 -2.64
CA TRP A 111 -2.35 -2.27 -1.41
C TRP A 111 -1.10 -2.04 -0.56
N GLN A 112 -0.10 -2.93 -0.67
CA GLN A 112 1.17 -2.84 0.03
C GLN A 112 2.04 -1.71 -0.52
N ARG A 113 1.89 -1.39 -1.81
CA ARG A 113 2.67 -0.34 -2.45
C ARG A 113 2.27 1.03 -1.93
N ARG A 114 3.28 1.78 -1.52
CA ARG A 114 3.07 3.09 -0.91
C ARG A 114 2.88 4.10 -2.04
N PRO A 115 1.90 5.03 -1.93
CA PRO A 115 1.74 6.10 -2.93
C PRO A 115 3.02 6.90 -3.15
N ARG A 116 3.82 7.07 -2.09
CA ARG A 116 5.14 7.70 -2.17
C ARG A 116 6.11 6.95 -3.09
N ASP A 117 6.08 5.62 -3.07
CA ASP A 117 6.98 4.80 -3.89
C ASP A 117 6.56 4.85 -5.36
N VAL A 118 5.25 4.89 -5.63
CA VAL A 118 4.69 5.15 -6.98
C VAL A 118 5.15 6.53 -7.49
N ALA A 119 4.98 7.58 -6.68
CA ALA A 119 5.39 8.93 -7.05
C ALA A 119 6.91 9.06 -7.26
N HIS A 120 7.72 8.42 -6.41
CA HIS A 120 9.17 8.35 -6.58
C HIS A 120 9.57 7.62 -7.87
N GLU A 121 8.86 6.55 -8.22
CA GLU A 121 9.09 5.80 -9.44
C GLU A 121 8.73 6.62 -10.68
N ALA A 122 7.59 7.33 -10.66
CA ALA A 122 7.19 8.24 -11.72
C ALA A 122 8.21 9.36 -11.93
N LYS A 123 8.61 10.03 -10.85
CA LYS A 123 9.64 11.09 -10.90
C LYS A 123 10.99 10.56 -11.40
N TRP A 124 11.34 9.32 -11.05
CA TRP A 124 12.56 8.69 -11.56
C TRP A 124 12.49 8.49 -13.08
N ARG A 125 11.34 8.03 -13.61
CA ARG A 125 11.12 7.85 -15.07
C ARG A 125 11.11 9.17 -15.81
N GLU A 126 10.47 10.20 -15.26
CA GLU A 126 10.46 11.56 -15.81
C GLU A 126 11.90 12.09 -15.97
N ARG A 127 12.74 11.92 -14.94
CA ARG A 127 14.15 12.35 -14.99
C ARG A 127 15.00 11.52 -15.95
N LEU A 128 14.71 10.23 -16.10
CA LEU A 128 15.33 9.41 -17.13
C LEU A 128 14.97 9.93 -18.54
N ALA A 129 13.69 10.18 -18.79
CA ALA A 129 13.21 10.70 -20.06
C ALA A 129 13.83 12.06 -20.39
N ALA A 130 13.85 12.99 -19.42
CA ALA A 130 14.50 14.29 -19.58
C ALA A 130 16.00 14.15 -19.91
N LEU A 131 16.70 13.21 -19.27
CA LEU A 131 18.11 12.97 -19.56
C LEU A 131 18.34 12.37 -20.96
N VAL A 132 17.43 11.48 -21.41
CA VAL A 132 17.45 10.93 -22.77
C VAL A 132 17.24 12.05 -23.80
N THR A 133 16.23 12.90 -23.61
CA THR A 133 15.98 14.06 -24.46
C THR A 133 17.18 15.00 -24.48
N TYR A 134 17.73 15.32 -23.32
CA TYR A 134 18.92 16.18 -23.22
C TYR A 134 20.10 15.62 -24.02
N ARG A 135 20.35 14.30 -23.97
CA ARG A 135 21.42 13.64 -24.74
C ARG A 135 21.09 13.55 -26.23
N ALA A 136 19.82 13.39 -26.60
CA ALA A 136 19.36 13.36 -27.99
C ALA A 136 19.48 14.73 -28.66
N SER A 137 19.32 15.83 -27.92
CA SER A 137 19.53 17.21 -28.40
C SER A 137 20.99 17.57 -28.71
N GLY A 138 21.92 16.61 -28.68
CA GLY A 138 23.34 16.81 -28.97
C GLY A 138 24.15 17.34 -27.79
N HIS A 139 23.55 17.48 -26.59
CA HIS A 139 24.29 17.85 -25.40
C HIS A 139 25.13 16.68 -24.87
N ASP A 140 26.36 16.99 -24.46
CA ASP A 140 27.22 16.04 -23.75
C ASP A 140 26.74 15.86 -22.29
N TRP A 141 27.29 14.91 -21.51
CA TRP A 141 26.75 14.56 -20.20
C TRP A 141 26.55 15.78 -19.27
N PRO A 142 25.42 15.86 -18.55
CA PRO A 142 25.07 17.03 -17.75
C PRO A 142 26.02 17.23 -16.57
N ARG A 143 26.36 18.49 -16.28
CA ARG A 143 27.27 18.87 -15.19
C ARG A 143 26.51 19.21 -13.92
N SER A 144 26.85 18.52 -12.82
CA SER A 144 26.32 18.88 -11.49
C SER A 144 26.95 20.15 -10.89
N LYS A 145 27.95 20.75 -11.56
CA LYS A 145 28.70 21.93 -11.08
C LYS A 145 28.61 23.13 -12.03
N ALA A 146 27.86 23.04 -13.14
CA ALA A 146 27.62 24.21 -13.98
C ALA A 146 26.67 25.19 -13.27
N SER A 147 26.70 26.45 -13.72
CA SER A 147 26.08 27.66 -13.14
C SER A 147 24.70 27.44 -12.51
N ILE A 148 24.45 28.23 -11.47
CA ILE A 148 23.36 28.10 -10.50
C ILE A 148 21.99 28.08 -11.19
N SER A 149 21.32 26.92 -11.09
CA SER A 149 19.97 26.59 -11.58
C SER A 149 19.82 26.38 -13.10
N GLY A 150 19.15 25.29 -13.45
CA GLY A 150 18.88 24.89 -14.83
C GLY A 150 18.69 23.37 -14.96
N GLU A 151 18.04 22.95 -16.03
CA GLU A 151 17.76 21.53 -16.31
C GLU A 151 19.04 20.68 -16.31
N GLU A 152 20.15 21.19 -16.86
CA GLU A 152 21.45 20.51 -16.84
C GLU A 152 21.96 20.24 -15.41
N HIS A 153 21.81 21.21 -14.49
CA HIS A 153 22.26 21.04 -13.11
C HIS A 153 21.46 19.95 -12.40
N GLU A 154 20.13 19.98 -12.54
CA GLU A 154 19.24 18.99 -11.91
C GLU A 154 19.51 17.58 -12.43
N LEU A 155 19.66 17.43 -13.75
CA LEU A 155 20.00 16.15 -14.39
C LEU A 155 21.40 15.67 -13.97
N GLY A 156 22.37 16.58 -13.87
CA GLY A 156 23.73 16.28 -13.40
C GLY A 156 23.77 15.78 -11.96
N VAL A 157 23.02 16.42 -11.06
CA VAL A 157 22.86 15.99 -9.66
C VAL A 157 22.16 14.62 -9.61
N TRP A 158 21.08 14.44 -10.36
CA TRP A 158 20.34 13.18 -10.42
C TRP A 158 21.19 12.02 -10.91
N LEU A 159 21.96 12.22 -11.99
CA LEU A 159 22.85 11.21 -12.56
C LEU A 159 23.98 10.85 -11.60
N ARG A 160 24.56 11.85 -10.92
CA ARG A 160 25.55 11.62 -9.85
C ARG A 160 24.97 10.77 -8.72
N THR A 161 23.72 11.01 -8.32
CA THR A 161 23.02 10.19 -7.33
C THR A 161 22.82 8.76 -7.80
N GLN A 162 22.47 8.51 -9.07
CA GLN A 162 22.31 7.15 -9.60
C GLN A 162 23.65 6.39 -9.57
N ARG A 163 24.74 7.00 -10.05
CA ARG A 163 26.10 6.42 -10.00
C ARG A 163 26.55 6.12 -8.58
N PHE A 164 26.22 7.00 -7.64
CA PHE A 164 26.53 6.78 -6.23
C PHE A 164 25.76 5.59 -5.65
N LYS A 165 24.46 5.46 -5.96
CA LYS A 165 23.64 4.34 -5.50
C LYS A 165 24.12 3.01 -6.08
N GLU A 166 24.50 3.00 -7.35
CA GLU A 166 25.05 1.84 -8.02
C GLU A 166 26.34 1.36 -7.37
N ARG A 167 27.33 2.24 -7.17
CA ARG A 167 28.60 1.88 -6.51
C ARG A 167 28.41 1.35 -5.08
N ARG A 168 27.29 1.68 -4.44
CA ARG A 168 26.92 1.20 -3.10
C ARG A 168 26.04 -0.06 -3.13
N GLY A 169 25.73 -0.61 -4.31
CA GLY A 169 24.81 -1.74 -4.45
C GLY A 169 23.36 -1.42 -4.05
N LYS A 170 22.99 -0.14 -4.00
CA LYS A 170 21.66 0.34 -3.57
C LYS A 170 20.75 0.75 -4.73
N LEU A 171 21.23 0.65 -5.96
CA LEU A 171 20.42 0.86 -7.15
C LEU A 171 19.67 -0.43 -7.48
N SER A 172 18.36 -0.35 -7.67
CA SER A 172 17.56 -1.52 -8.09
C SER A 172 18.06 -2.04 -9.44
N PRO A 173 18.19 -3.36 -9.63
CA PRO A 173 18.60 -3.95 -10.91
C PRO A 173 17.78 -3.44 -12.10
N LYS A 174 16.45 -3.37 -11.94
CA LYS A 174 15.54 -2.82 -12.97
C LYS A 174 15.87 -1.38 -13.37
N LYS A 175 16.37 -0.57 -12.42
CA LYS A 175 16.77 0.83 -12.68
C LYS A 175 18.12 0.91 -13.37
N ALA A 176 19.04 0.02 -13.04
CA ALA A 176 20.33 -0.09 -13.73
C ALA A 176 20.13 -0.53 -15.19
N GLU A 177 19.34 -1.57 -15.42
CA GLU A 177 18.99 -2.05 -16.77
C GLU A 177 18.33 -0.96 -17.61
N ALA A 178 17.36 -0.22 -17.04
CA ALA A 178 16.70 0.88 -17.75
C ALA A 178 17.69 2.03 -18.09
N LEU A 179 18.67 2.32 -17.24
CA LEU A 179 19.72 3.30 -17.52
C LEU A 179 20.71 2.80 -18.57
N ASP A 180 21.12 1.53 -18.49
CA ASP A 180 22.03 0.91 -19.46
C ASP A 180 21.40 0.85 -20.86
N ALA A 181 20.11 0.53 -20.96
CA ALA A 181 19.36 0.49 -22.21
C ALA A 181 19.14 1.89 -22.82
N ALA A 182 18.75 2.87 -21.99
CA ALA A 182 18.41 4.20 -22.48
C ALA A 182 19.64 5.09 -22.73
N LEU A 183 20.72 4.90 -21.96
CA LEU A 183 21.88 5.79 -21.94
C LEU A 183 23.20 5.01 -21.84
N PRO A 184 23.64 4.33 -22.91
CA PRO A 184 24.91 3.62 -22.91
C PRO A 184 26.08 4.51 -22.47
N GLY A 185 26.90 4.03 -21.52
CA GLY A 185 28.04 4.78 -20.98
C GLY A 185 27.70 5.77 -19.86
N TRP A 186 26.46 5.78 -19.35
CA TRP A 186 26.06 6.64 -18.23
C TRP A 186 26.90 6.46 -16.97
N ARG A 187 27.62 5.35 -16.81
CA ARG A 187 28.50 5.06 -15.66
C ARG A 187 29.83 5.83 -15.71
N VAL A 188 30.39 5.98 -16.91
CA VAL A 188 31.73 6.55 -17.15
C VAL A 188 31.70 8.08 -17.20
N GLY A 189 30.61 8.66 -17.71
CA GLY A 189 30.49 10.11 -17.89
C GLY A 189 31.43 10.67 -18.96
N ARG A 190 31.64 12.00 -18.97
CA ARG A 190 32.59 12.63 -19.90
C ARG A 190 34.00 12.11 -19.61
N LYS A 191 34.73 11.68 -20.64
CA LYS A 191 36.18 11.51 -20.52
C LYS A 191 36.80 12.89 -20.28
N LYS A 192 37.62 13.04 -19.25
CA LYS A 192 38.48 14.23 -19.13
C LYS A 192 39.39 14.22 -20.36
N ARG A 193 39.25 15.26 -21.19
CA ARG A 193 40.31 15.66 -22.11
C ARG A 193 41.35 16.45 -21.33
#